data_AF-A0A836H156-F1
#
_entry.id   AF-A0A836H156-F1
#
_cell.length_a   1.000
_cell.length_b   1.000
_cell.length_c   1.000
_cell.angle_alpha   90.00
_cell.angle_beta   90.00
_cell.angle_gamma   90.00
#
_symmetry.space_group_name_H-M   'P 1'
#
loop_
_entity.id
_entity.type
_entity.pdbx_description
1 polymer ?
#
loop_
_entity_poly.entity_id
_entity_poly.type
_entity_poly.pdbx_seq_one_letter_code
_entity_poly.pdbx_strand_id
1 'polypeptide(L)'
;MSSTPHLGKDAMSAISSGAATAGVLSSSADATDTAEVTRLQQELHQCQEKFASWKEKAKAGVDQMRGQIVDLTRKLDESTKQCALLAAAAHHTEKLPAPYVAQSQDFMYAHAIAAACLLVDMALLAHSGGSAGQCMSTAAAAACSATKERLPNVTPESLQKTIKDQSDRLKEAHHALKRSKNELQQRNEVLRQQDERLVELKCCIADLEGSNTALKQQLMSVPNTEEWRKAHEELDQQLARAQLDYERRESQLVLQHSAEVQALKASHEREVQEMQREQQEAVAQAIRDTLSSGAQTLTRNGACSSGEREVAAGDTRRCRGDDDAYMNLLRDYEALETQCAAVMKERDTMVAQQQTFLRELRDLLHCTAGPRPVPATDGSPAITSMATKEIPASVGWDSLADSSSLKDAARHIQEQRLRFTRLHDELIRTQHELIRLRRLRSAPPEEGLGAQQLQYLRSVVVQLLCSLSDLRVVRRLLPVLGTLLKFTDADLKSVAKAIPHDLGTRWGTDDPK
;
A
#
# COMPACT_ATOMS: atom_id res chain seq x y z
N MET A 1 21.80 -44.29 25.53
CA MET A 1 20.98 -45.47 25.16
C MET A 1 19.98 -44.94 24.13
N SER A 2 20.14 -45.12 22.82
CA SER A 2 20.39 -46.37 22.10
C SER A 2 21.15 -46.10 20.80
N SER A 3 22.18 -46.90 20.55
CA SER A 3 22.97 -46.93 19.31
C SER A 3 22.37 -47.96 18.35
N THR A 4 22.42 -47.68 17.05
CA THR A 4 22.59 -48.73 16.04
C THR A 4 23.31 -48.18 14.80
N PRO A 5 24.39 -48.84 14.32
CA PRO A 5 25.15 -48.46 13.14
C PRO A 5 24.75 -49.27 11.91
N HIS A 6 25.08 -48.81 10.70
CA HIS A 6 25.18 -49.70 9.54
C HIS A 6 26.45 -49.45 8.71
N LEU A 7 27.26 -50.51 8.69
CA LEU A 7 28.38 -50.84 7.82
C LEU A 7 27.90 -51.21 6.39
N GLY A 8 28.78 -51.01 5.41
CA GLY A 8 28.72 -51.62 4.07
C GLY A 8 29.51 -50.80 3.03
N LYS A 9 30.84 -50.84 2.96
CA LYS A 9 31.74 -51.91 2.49
C LYS A 9 31.87 -51.96 0.96
N ASP A 10 33.04 -51.51 0.50
CA ASP A 10 33.91 -52.01 -0.58
C ASP A 10 33.30 -52.54 -1.88
N ALA A 11 33.62 -51.84 -2.98
CA ALA A 11 33.84 -52.46 -4.28
C ALA A 11 35.11 -51.87 -4.91
N MET A 12 36.19 -52.65 -4.82
CA MET A 12 37.47 -52.47 -5.48
C MET A 12 37.40 -52.93 -6.94
N SER A 13 38.16 -52.25 -7.80
CA SER A 13 39.01 -52.82 -8.86
C SER A 13 38.52 -52.93 -10.31
N ALA A 14 39.38 -52.34 -11.17
CA ALA A 14 39.84 -52.76 -12.49
C ALA A 14 39.00 -52.43 -13.74
N ILE A 15 39.46 -51.41 -14.51
CA ILE A 15 39.86 -51.44 -15.94
C ILE A 15 40.77 -50.19 -16.13
N SER A 16 42.11 -50.22 -16.18
CA SER A 16 43.09 -50.78 -17.14
C SER A 16 42.92 -50.37 -18.61
N SER A 17 43.90 -49.58 -19.09
CA SER A 17 44.35 -49.44 -20.48
C SER A 17 43.64 -48.43 -21.39
N GLY A 18 44.37 -47.38 -21.78
CA GLY A 18 43.95 -46.42 -22.79
C GLY A 18 44.87 -45.22 -22.99
N ALA A 19 46.19 -45.38 -22.84
CA ALA A 19 47.17 -44.33 -23.12
C ALA A 19 47.61 -44.40 -24.59
N ALA A 20 46.87 -43.76 -25.51
CA ALA A 20 47.35 -43.44 -26.87
C ALA A 20 46.41 -42.51 -27.68
N THR A 21 45.87 -41.41 -27.12
CA THR A 21 45.14 -40.39 -27.94
C THR A 21 45.18 -39.00 -27.30
N ALA A 22 46.34 -38.52 -26.84
CA ALA A 22 46.48 -37.21 -26.19
C ALA A 22 46.97 -36.07 -27.12
N GLY A 23 46.92 -36.25 -28.45
CA GLY A 23 47.57 -35.33 -29.39
C GLY A 23 46.67 -34.40 -30.21
N VAL A 24 45.33 -34.55 -30.19
CA VAL A 24 44.45 -33.85 -31.17
C VAL A 24 43.19 -33.22 -30.56
N LEU A 25 42.90 -33.40 -29.27
CA LEU A 25 41.65 -32.89 -28.67
C LEU A 25 41.80 -31.62 -27.81
N SER A 26 43.02 -31.11 -27.62
CA SER A 26 43.28 -29.95 -26.75
C SER A 26 43.04 -28.58 -27.41
N SER A 27 42.51 -28.51 -28.64
CA SER A 27 42.15 -27.23 -29.29
C SER A 27 40.65 -27.05 -29.53
N SER A 28 39.81 -28.05 -29.22
CA SER A 28 38.36 -28.01 -29.45
C SER A 28 37.53 -27.89 -28.17
N ALA A 29 38.09 -28.20 -26.99
CA ALA A 29 37.38 -28.13 -25.71
C ALA A 29 37.29 -26.68 -25.18
N ASP A 30 38.31 -25.86 -25.41
CA ASP A 30 38.36 -24.48 -24.89
C ASP A 30 37.30 -23.56 -25.50
N ALA A 31 36.81 -23.86 -26.72
CA ALA A 31 35.79 -23.08 -27.40
C ALA A 31 34.36 -23.40 -26.94
N THR A 32 34.10 -24.64 -26.50
CA THR A 32 32.79 -25.04 -25.94
C THR A 32 32.63 -24.55 -24.51
N ASP A 33 33.68 -24.63 -23.71
CA ASP A 33 33.64 -24.24 -22.30
C ASP A 33 33.45 -22.72 -22.15
N THR A 34 34.03 -21.93 -23.05
CA THR A 34 33.82 -20.47 -23.07
C THR A 34 32.40 -20.07 -23.50
N ALA A 35 31.77 -20.81 -24.40
CA ALA A 35 30.37 -20.59 -24.79
C ALA A 35 29.38 -20.95 -23.66
N GLU A 36 29.67 -22.00 -22.90
CA GLU A 36 28.85 -22.38 -21.75
C GLU A 36 28.99 -21.40 -20.58
N VAL A 37 30.21 -20.92 -20.31
CA VAL A 37 30.44 -19.90 -19.27
C VAL A 37 29.70 -18.60 -19.60
N THR A 38 29.75 -18.12 -20.85
CA THR A 38 29.03 -16.91 -21.26
C THR A 38 27.51 -17.09 -21.19
N ARG A 39 27.00 -18.27 -21.52
CA ARG A 39 25.58 -18.61 -21.34
C ARG A 39 25.16 -18.60 -19.86
N LEU A 40 25.93 -19.25 -18.99
CA LEU A 40 25.63 -19.27 -17.55
C LEU A 40 25.71 -17.87 -16.93
N GLN A 41 26.65 -17.03 -17.38
CA GLN A 41 26.71 -15.63 -16.99
C GLN A 41 25.45 -14.86 -17.41
N GLN A 42 24.93 -15.12 -18.62
CA GLN A 42 23.70 -14.50 -19.10
C GLN A 42 22.47 -14.99 -18.33
N GLU A 43 22.38 -16.28 -18.03
CA GLU A 43 21.30 -16.86 -17.20
C GLU A 43 21.33 -16.30 -15.76
N LEU A 44 22.52 -16.15 -15.18
CA LEU A 44 22.72 -15.54 -13.87
C LEU A 44 22.29 -14.07 -13.88
N HIS A 45 22.63 -13.31 -14.93
CA HIS A 45 22.20 -11.92 -15.06
C HIS A 45 20.68 -11.80 -15.19
N GLN A 46 20.03 -12.67 -15.98
CA GLN A 46 18.57 -12.71 -16.07
C GLN A 46 17.90 -13.08 -14.75
N CYS A 47 18.49 -14.00 -13.98
CA CYS A 47 18.00 -14.33 -12.65
C CYS A 47 18.13 -13.15 -11.68
N GLN A 48 19.24 -12.41 -11.74
CA GLN A 48 19.42 -11.17 -10.97
C GLN A 48 18.37 -10.11 -11.33
N GLU A 49 18.08 -9.91 -12.62
CA GLU A 49 17.04 -8.96 -13.06
C GLU A 49 15.64 -9.37 -12.59
N LYS A 50 15.29 -10.67 -12.68
CA LYS A 50 14.01 -11.19 -12.18
C LYS A 50 13.89 -10.98 -10.66
N PHE A 51 14.97 -11.25 -9.93
CA PHE A 51 15.00 -11.05 -8.49
C PHE A 51 14.84 -9.57 -8.12
N ALA A 52 15.51 -8.67 -8.85
CA ALA A 52 15.32 -7.22 -8.69
C ALA A 52 13.88 -6.79 -8.97
N SER A 53 13.26 -7.32 -10.03
CA SER A 53 11.85 -7.07 -10.35
C SER A 53 10.89 -7.55 -9.25
N TRP A 54 11.13 -8.74 -8.70
CA TRP A 54 10.33 -9.27 -7.61
C TRP A 54 10.52 -8.47 -6.32
N LYS A 55 11.74 -8.04 -6.01
CA LYS A 55 12.02 -7.16 -4.88
C LYS A 55 11.27 -5.84 -4.97
N GLU A 56 11.26 -5.21 -6.14
CA GLU A 56 10.51 -3.97 -6.37
C GLU A 56 9.00 -4.17 -6.29
N LYS A 57 8.46 -5.27 -6.84
CA LYS A 57 7.02 -5.61 -6.71
C LYS A 57 6.63 -5.88 -5.26
N ALA A 58 7.43 -6.63 -4.52
CA ALA A 58 7.19 -6.92 -3.11
C ALA A 58 7.23 -5.63 -2.28
N LYS A 59 8.22 -4.76 -2.54
CA LYS A 59 8.32 -3.44 -1.90
C LYS A 59 7.07 -2.59 -2.19
N ALA A 60 6.65 -2.49 -3.44
CA ALA A 60 5.44 -1.77 -3.82
C ALA A 60 4.17 -2.31 -3.12
N GLY A 61 4.04 -3.64 -3.00
CA GLY A 61 2.95 -4.26 -2.25
C GLY A 61 2.98 -3.94 -0.76
N VAL A 62 4.16 -3.98 -0.13
CA VAL A 62 4.34 -3.59 1.28
C VAL A 62 4.03 -2.11 1.49
N ASP A 63 4.47 -1.23 0.59
CA ASP A 63 4.19 0.21 0.67
C ASP A 63 2.69 0.49 0.51
N GLN A 64 2.00 -0.23 -0.38
CA GLN A 64 0.54 -0.16 -0.51
C GLN A 64 -0.17 -0.60 0.77
N MET A 65 0.24 -1.72 1.39
CA MET A 65 -0.32 -2.19 2.65
C MET A 65 -0.06 -1.20 3.80
N ARG A 66 1.14 -0.63 3.87
CA ARG A 66 1.48 0.43 4.85
C ARG A 66 0.58 1.66 4.65
N GLY A 67 0.34 2.06 3.42
CA GLY A 67 -0.61 3.14 3.08
C GLY A 67 -2.03 2.84 3.59
N GLN A 68 -2.53 1.63 3.33
CA GLN A 68 -3.85 1.20 3.82
C GLN A 68 -3.94 1.20 5.35
N ILE A 69 -2.90 0.75 6.05
CA ILE A 69 -2.85 0.78 7.52
C ILE A 69 -2.92 2.22 8.02
N VAL A 70 -2.15 3.15 7.45
CA VAL A 70 -2.19 4.57 7.83
C VAL A 70 -3.58 5.17 7.61
N ASP A 71 -4.23 4.87 6.48
CA ASP A 71 -5.59 5.35 6.20
C ASP A 71 -6.65 4.78 7.14
N LEU A 72 -6.55 3.49 7.48
CA LEU A 72 -7.46 2.85 8.42
C LEU A 72 -7.26 3.39 9.85
N THR A 73 -6.02 3.58 10.29
CA THR A 73 -5.72 4.22 11.59
C THR A 73 -6.27 5.63 11.65
N ARG A 74 -6.11 6.42 10.58
CA ARG A 74 -6.69 7.77 10.49
C ARG A 74 -8.22 7.76 10.59
N LYS A 75 -8.89 6.81 9.94
CA LYS A 75 -10.35 6.65 10.04
C LYS A 75 -10.79 6.24 11.44
N LEU A 76 -10.02 5.37 12.10
CA LEU A 76 -10.27 4.97 13.49
C LEU A 76 -10.14 6.15 14.45
N ASP A 77 -9.10 6.96 14.29
CA ASP A 77 -8.89 8.18 15.09
C ASP A 77 -10.04 9.18 14.90
N GLU A 78 -10.49 9.38 13.65
CA GLU A 78 -11.63 10.25 13.34
C GLU A 78 -12.93 9.73 13.97
N SER A 79 -13.20 8.43 13.86
CA SER A 79 -14.35 7.81 14.51
C SER A 79 -14.28 7.93 16.03
N THR A 80 -13.10 7.77 16.62
CA THR A 80 -12.89 7.91 18.07
C THR A 80 -13.14 9.35 18.52
N LYS A 81 -12.70 10.35 17.74
CA LYS A 81 -13.02 11.77 18.00
C LYS A 81 -14.51 12.04 17.91
N GLN A 82 -15.21 11.49 16.90
CA GLN A 82 -16.66 11.62 16.78
C GLN A 82 -17.40 11.00 17.96
N CYS A 83 -16.98 9.81 18.41
CA CYS A 83 -17.51 9.18 19.62
C CYS A 83 -17.26 10.03 20.86
N ALA A 84 -16.07 10.63 21.01
CA ALA A 84 -15.77 11.52 22.13
C ALA A 84 -16.62 12.80 22.10
N LEU A 85 -16.86 13.38 20.93
CA LEU A 85 -17.75 14.54 20.76
C LEU A 85 -19.21 14.19 21.10
N LEU A 86 -19.70 13.03 20.66
CA LEU A 86 -21.03 12.56 21.00
C LEU A 86 -21.17 12.28 22.51
N ALA A 87 -20.16 11.67 23.13
CA ALA A 87 -20.14 11.45 24.58
C ALA A 87 -20.12 12.77 25.36
N ALA A 88 -19.35 13.76 24.91
CA ALA A 88 -19.35 15.09 25.51
C ALA A 88 -20.71 15.80 25.35
N ALA A 89 -21.34 15.70 24.17
CA ALA A 89 -22.68 16.24 23.93
C ALA A 89 -23.76 15.56 24.80
N ALA A 90 -23.63 14.25 25.03
CA ALA A 90 -24.49 13.49 25.95
C ALA A 90 -24.31 13.95 27.40
N HIS A 91 -23.08 14.19 27.87
CA HIS A 91 -22.85 14.72 29.21
C HIS A 91 -23.32 16.17 29.39
N HIS A 92 -23.37 16.96 28.31
CA HIS A 92 -23.99 18.29 28.35
C HIS A 92 -25.52 18.26 28.38
N THR A 93 -26.16 17.15 28.01
CA THR A 93 -27.62 16.96 28.11
C THR A 93 -28.05 16.32 29.44
N GLU A 94 -27.13 15.72 30.18
CA GLU A 94 -27.39 15.17 31.53
C GLU A 94 -27.57 16.25 32.62
N LYS A 95 -27.21 17.51 32.31
CA LYS A 95 -27.67 18.70 33.03
C LYS A 95 -28.78 19.40 32.26
N LEU A 96 -29.84 18.67 31.91
CA LEU A 96 -31.14 19.33 31.71
C LEU A 96 -31.42 20.10 33.00
N PRO A 97 -31.58 21.43 32.93
CA PRO A 97 -31.67 22.23 34.14
C PRO A 97 -32.85 21.70 34.95
N ALA A 98 -32.62 21.33 36.22
CA ALA A 98 -33.66 20.92 37.16
C ALA A 98 -34.97 21.73 37.07
N PRO A 99 -34.98 23.05 36.76
CA PRO A 99 -36.24 23.77 36.51
C PRO A 99 -37.05 23.27 35.31
N TYR A 100 -36.50 22.65 34.27
CA TYR A 100 -37.28 22.17 33.12
C TYR A 100 -38.03 20.87 33.43
N VAL A 101 -37.41 19.97 34.22
CA VAL A 101 -38.08 18.76 34.72
C VAL A 101 -39.11 19.15 35.80
N ALA A 102 -38.80 20.11 36.67
CA ALA A 102 -39.76 20.62 37.64
C ALA A 102 -40.92 21.39 36.98
N GLN A 103 -40.65 22.22 35.97
CA GLN A 103 -41.67 23.00 35.26
C GLN A 103 -42.59 22.12 34.41
N SER A 104 -42.06 21.05 33.81
CA SER A 104 -42.90 20.06 33.11
C SER A 104 -43.72 19.22 34.09
N GLN A 105 -43.19 18.86 35.25
CA GLN A 105 -43.96 18.21 36.32
C GLN A 105 -45.05 19.12 36.89
N ASP A 106 -44.75 20.37 37.22
CA ASP A 106 -45.73 21.34 37.74
C ASP A 106 -46.83 21.63 36.72
N PHE A 107 -46.48 21.72 35.44
CA PHE A 107 -47.47 21.86 34.37
C PHE A 107 -48.37 20.62 34.26
N MET A 108 -47.80 19.40 34.32
CA MET A 108 -48.59 18.17 34.29
C MET A 108 -49.47 18.01 35.54
N TYR A 109 -48.99 18.35 36.73
CA TYR A 109 -49.77 18.31 37.97
C TYR A 109 -50.89 19.35 37.97
N ALA A 110 -50.62 20.58 37.54
CA ALA A 110 -51.66 21.61 37.41
C ALA A 110 -52.76 21.19 36.42
N HIS A 111 -52.39 20.55 35.30
CA HIS A 111 -53.34 20.07 34.31
C HIS A 111 -54.15 18.86 34.80
N ALA A 112 -53.51 17.93 35.52
CA ALA A 112 -54.18 16.79 36.14
C ALA A 112 -55.17 17.23 37.23
N ILE A 113 -54.80 18.22 38.06
CA ILE A 113 -55.70 18.78 39.08
C ILE A 113 -56.89 19.49 38.42
N ALA A 114 -56.65 20.31 37.38
CA ALA A 114 -57.73 20.96 36.65
C ALA A 114 -58.70 19.95 36.01
N ALA A 115 -58.18 18.87 35.41
CA ALA A 115 -59.00 17.80 34.85
C ALA A 115 -59.79 17.06 35.93
N ALA A 116 -59.18 16.80 37.10
CA ALA A 116 -59.86 16.19 38.23
C ALA A 116 -60.98 17.08 38.79
N CYS A 117 -60.75 18.39 38.91
CA CYS A 117 -61.79 19.35 39.31
C CYS A 117 -62.97 19.34 38.34
N LEU A 118 -62.73 19.34 37.02
CA LEU A 118 -63.79 19.27 36.02
C LEU A 118 -64.59 17.96 36.11
N LEU A 119 -63.93 16.84 36.41
CA LEU A 119 -64.61 15.55 36.59
C LEU A 119 -65.45 15.51 37.87
N VAL A 120 -64.98 16.13 38.95
CA VAL A 120 -65.75 16.27 40.20
C VAL A 120 -66.96 17.18 39.99
N ASP A 121 -66.80 18.31 39.31
CA ASP A 121 -67.91 19.21 38.98
C ASP A 121 -68.95 18.53 38.08
N MET A 122 -68.51 17.77 37.08
CA MET A 122 -69.39 16.95 36.24
C MET A 122 -70.08 15.82 37.02
N ALA A 123 -69.38 15.18 37.96
CA ALA A 123 -69.95 14.14 38.80
C ALA A 123 -70.97 14.70 39.80
N LEU A 124 -70.74 15.90 40.35
CA LEU A 124 -71.69 16.62 41.21
C LEU A 124 -72.91 17.10 40.42
N LEU A 125 -72.72 17.54 39.16
CA LEU A 125 -73.81 17.84 38.23
C LEU A 125 -74.60 16.58 37.84
N ALA A 126 -73.95 15.41 37.76
CA ALA A 126 -74.63 14.15 37.44
C ALA A 126 -75.34 13.51 38.65
N HIS A 127 -74.82 13.70 39.87
CA HIS A 127 -75.42 13.18 41.11
C HIS A 127 -76.48 14.11 41.72
N SER A 128 -76.46 15.41 41.36
CA SER A 128 -77.64 16.25 41.51
C SER A 128 -78.64 15.88 40.41
N GLY A 129 -79.35 14.76 40.60
CA GLY A 129 -80.52 14.35 39.82
C GLY A 129 -81.70 15.32 39.95
N GLY A 130 -81.44 16.61 39.73
CA GLY A 130 -82.37 17.71 39.80
C GLY A 130 -82.83 18.08 38.41
N SER A 131 -84.04 17.65 38.09
CA SER A 131 -84.97 18.30 37.15
C SER A 131 -84.53 19.71 36.74
N ALA A 132 -84.31 19.90 35.43
CA ALA A 132 -84.11 21.21 34.81
C ALA A 132 -85.35 22.10 35.03
N GLY A 133 -85.37 22.81 36.15
CA GLY A 133 -86.46 23.69 36.51
C GLY A 133 -86.20 24.36 37.86
N GLN A 134 -85.80 25.63 37.81
CA GLN A 134 -85.71 26.59 38.92
C GLN A 134 -84.50 26.44 39.85
N CYS A 135 -83.48 27.28 39.63
CA CYS A 135 -82.69 27.83 40.71
C CYS A 135 -82.41 29.31 40.43
N MET A 136 -83.44 30.12 40.67
CA MET A 136 -83.25 31.52 41.05
C MET A 136 -82.78 31.54 42.50
N SER A 137 -81.79 32.38 42.76
CA SER A 137 -81.50 33.05 44.04
C SER A 137 -80.53 32.42 45.06
N THR A 138 -79.71 33.34 45.58
CA THR A 138 -79.02 33.38 46.88
C THR A 138 -77.72 32.60 47.09
N ALA A 139 -76.60 33.09 46.52
CA ALA A 139 -75.26 32.85 47.07
C ALA A 139 -74.20 33.91 46.66
N ALA A 140 -74.58 35.19 46.58
CA ALA A 140 -73.65 36.29 46.26
C ALA A 140 -73.85 37.52 47.15
N ALA A 141 -74.01 37.33 48.46
CA ALA A 141 -74.29 38.41 49.41
C ALA A 141 -73.22 38.58 50.52
N ALA A 142 -72.02 38.00 50.41
CA ALA A 142 -71.06 38.01 51.53
C ALA A 142 -69.66 38.59 51.23
N ALA A 143 -69.37 39.09 50.02
CA ALA A 143 -68.04 39.61 49.73
C ALA A 143 -68.09 40.80 48.76
N CYS A 144 -68.50 41.97 49.24
CA CYS A 144 -68.13 43.28 48.68
C CYS A 144 -68.67 44.41 49.58
N SER A 145 -68.12 44.54 50.78
CA SER A 145 -68.34 45.68 51.65
C SER A 145 -66.99 46.31 52.03
N ALA A 146 -66.38 47.06 51.10
CA ALA A 146 -65.46 48.15 51.40
C ALA A 146 -64.79 48.67 50.11
N THR A 147 -65.41 49.66 49.47
CA THR A 147 -64.78 50.85 48.87
C THR A 147 -65.85 51.69 48.19
N LYS A 148 -66.35 52.68 48.92
CA LYS A 148 -67.31 53.66 48.41
C LYS A 148 -66.52 54.76 47.70
N GLU A 149 -66.04 54.46 46.49
CA GLU A 149 -65.47 55.47 45.61
C GLU A 149 -66.57 56.19 44.81
N ARG A 150 -66.43 57.49 44.76
CA ARG A 150 -67.37 58.51 44.30
C ARG A 150 -67.57 58.34 42.79
N LEU A 151 -68.71 57.78 42.37
CA LEU A 151 -69.11 57.71 40.96
C LEU A 151 -69.22 59.13 40.37
N PRO A 152 -68.45 59.51 39.34
CA PRO A 152 -68.79 60.64 38.50
C PRO A 152 -70.04 60.30 37.69
N ASN A 153 -70.91 61.28 37.44
CA ASN A 153 -72.16 61.13 36.68
C ASN A 153 -71.90 60.42 35.34
N VAL A 154 -72.21 59.12 35.29
CA VAL A 154 -72.09 58.28 34.09
C VAL A 154 -73.31 58.59 33.23
N THR A 155 -73.10 59.30 32.12
CA THR A 155 -74.17 59.55 31.14
C THR A 155 -74.49 58.25 30.39
N PRO A 156 -75.76 58.00 29.98
CA PRO A 156 -76.17 56.76 29.33
C PRO A 156 -75.37 56.44 28.05
N GLU A 157 -74.88 57.46 27.35
CA GLU A 157 -74.03 57.32 26.16
C GLU A 157 -72.67 56.66 26.47
N SER A 158 -72.09 56.94 27.64
CA SER A 158 -70.81 56.34 28.05
C SER A 158 -70.93 54.86 28.37
N LEU A 159 -72.03 54.43 29.01
CA LEU A 159 -72.33 53.00 29.24
C LEU A 159 -72.55 52.27 27.92
N GLN A 160 -73.28 52.88 26.98
CA GLN A 160 -73.51 52.28 25.68
C GLN A 160 -72.21 52.08 24.90
N LYS A 161 -71.27 53.04 24.98
CA LYS A 161 -69.93 52.90 24.41
C LYS A 161 -69.16 51.76 25.09
N THR A 162 -69.15 51.67 26.42
CA THR A 162 -68.47 50.59 27.15
C THR A 162 -69.05 49.21 26.81
N ILE A 163 -70.37 49.08 26.71
CA ILE A 163 -71.04 47.82 26.31
C ILE A 163 -70.62 47.43 24.89
N LYS A 164 -70.57 48.39 23.96
CA LYS A 164 -70.13 48.13 22.58
C LYS A 164 -68.67 47.68 22.54
N ASP A 165 -67.78 48.40 23.24
CA ASP A 165 -66.35 48.06 23.33
C ASP A 165 -66.14 46.67 23.94
N GLN A 166 -66.90 46.32 24.99
CA GLN A 166 -66.88 44.97 25.59
C GLN A 166 -67.39 43.89 24.64
N SER A 167 -68.47 44.17 23.89
CA SER A 167 -68.98 43.26 22.85
C SER A 167 -67.95 43.03 21.75
N ASP A 168 -67.29 44.09 21.27
CA ASP A 168 -66.29 43.98 20.20
C ASP A 168 -65.05 43.22 20.68
N ARG A 169 -64.59 43.45 21.92
CA ARG A 169 -63.53 42.64 22.55
C ARG A 169 -63.93 41.16 22.69
N LEU A 170 -65.18 40.87 23.05
CA LEU A 170 -65.67 39.50 23.18
C LEU A 170 -65.70 38.79 21.82
N LYS A 171 -66.11 39.48 20.75
CA LYS A 171 -66.02 38.96 19.37
C LYS A 171 -64.58 38.71 18.95
N GLU A 172 -63.68 39.65 19.23
CA GLU A 172 -62.25 39.51 18.92
C GLU A 172 -61.63 38.31 19.67
N ALA A 173 -61.90 38.17 20.97
CA ALA A 173 -61.47 37.03 21.77
C ALA A 173 -62.04 35.71 21.23
N HIS A 174 -63.31 35.70 20.80
CA HIS A 174 -63.93 34.53 20.18
C HIS A 174 -63.26 34.15 18.86
N HIS A 175 -62.92 35.13 18.02
CA HIS A 175 -62.17 34.90 16.78
C HIS A 175 -60.73 34.43 17.06
N ALA A 176 -60.06 34.95 18.08
CA ALA A 176 -58.73 34.50 18.51
C ALA A 176 -58.77 33.05 19.02
N LEU A 177 -59.76 32.70 19.84
CA LEU A 177 -59.97 31.33 20.31
C LEU A 177 -60.24 30.37 19.16
N LYS A 178 -61.06 30.77 18.18
CA LYS A 178 -61.32 29.96 16.99
C LYS A 178 -60.06 29.73 16.16
N ARG A 179 -59.21 30.76 16.02
CA ARG A 179 -57.91 30.64 15.35
C ARG A 179 -56.98 29.67 16.09
N SER A 180 -56.81 29.83 17.40
CA SER A 180 -55.93 28.93 18.17
C SER A 180 -56.44 27.48 18.18
N LYS A 181 -57.76 27.27 18.22
CA LYS A 181 -58.38 25.94 18.09
C LYS A 181 -58.04 25.29 16.75
N ASN A 182 -58.13 26.04 15.65
CA ASN A 182 -57.81 25.53 14.32
C ASN A 182 -56.30 25.23 14.20
N GLU A 183 -55.43 26.08 14.73
CA GLU A 183 -53.98 25.84 14.76
C GLU A 183 -53.62 24.61 15.59
N LEU A 184 -54.28 24.40 16.74
CA LEU A 184 -54.08 23.22 17.58
C LEU A 184 -54.55 21.94 16.87
N GLN A 185 -55.68 22.00 16.15
CA GLN A 185 -56.13 20.89 15.30
C GLN A 185 -55.13 20.57 14.19
N GLN A 186 -54.56 21.59 13.53
CA GLN A 186 -53.52 21.39 12.51
C GLN A 186 -52.25 20.77 13.11
N ARG A 187 -51.80 21.25 14.28
CA ARG A 187 -50.63 20.69 14.97
C ARG A 187 -50.86 19.23 15.39
N ASN A 188 -52.05 18.89 15.89
CA ASN A 188 -52.40 17.52 16.24
C ASN A 188 -52.38 16.60 15.02
N GLU A 189 -52.88 17.07 13.87
CA GLU A 189 -52.83 16.26 12.64
C GLU A 189 -51.39 16.05 12.14
N VAL A 190 -50.53 17.07 12.22
CA VAL A 190 -49.11 16.91 11.89
C VAL A 190 -48.41 15.94 12.84
N LEU A 191 -48.69 16.02 14.15
CA LEU A 191 -48.15 15.06 15.13
C LEU A 191 -48.62 13.63 14.83
N ARG A 192 -49.90 13.43 14.51
CA ARG A 192 -50.44 12.13 14.12
C ARG A 192 -49.71 11.55 12.90
N GLN A 193 -49.45 12.37 11.88
CA GLN A 193 -48.68 11.95 10.69
C GLN A 193 -47.21 11.63 11.01
N GLN A 194 -46.61 12.33 11.98
CA GLN A 194 -45.26 12.02 12.46
C GLN A 194 -45.22 10.68 13.21
N ASP A 195 -46.21 10.40 14.06
CA ASP A 195 -46.33 9.13 14.78
C ASP A 195 -46.50 7.95 13.81
N GLU A 196 -47.32 8.11 12.77
CA GLU A 196 -47.47 7.09 11.71
C GLU A 196 -46.13 6.79 11.02
N ARG A 197 -45.38 7.82 10.62
CA ARG A 197 -44.05 7.64 10.01
C ARG A 197 -43.05 6.98 10.96
N LEU A 198 -43.11 7.30 12.25
CA LEU A 198 -42.24 6.67 13.25
C LEU A 198 -42.57 5.18 13.42
N VAL A 199 -43.85 4.79 13.33
CA VAL A 199 -44.25 3.38 13.33
C VAL A 199 -43.73 2.67 12.08
N GLU A 200 -43.87 3.26 10.90
CA GLU A 200 -43.33 2.70 9.64
C GLU A 200 -41.82 2.50 9.71
N LEU A 201 -41.06 3.50 10.18
CA LEU A 201 -39.61 3.40 10.34
C LEU A 201 -39.21 2.31 11.34
N LYS A 202 -39.94 2.16 12.45
CA LYS A 202 -39.70 1.08 13.42
C LYS A 202 -39.92 -0.30 12.81
N CYS A 203 -40.97 -0.47 12.00
CA CYS A 203 -41.21 -1.71 11.27
C CYS A 203 -40.07 -2.02 10.28
N CYS A 204 -39.65 -1.04 9.47
CA CYS A 204 -38.53 -1.22 8.55
C CYS A 204 -37.22 -1.61 9.24
N ILE A 205 -36.93 -1.03 10.41
CA ILE A 205 -35.75 -1.39 11.20
C ILE A 205 -35.84 -2.85 11.67
N ALA A 206 -37.00 -3.28 12.19
CA ALA A 206 -37.20 -4.65 12.63
C ALA A 206 -37.02 -5.66 11.47
N ASP A 207 -37.52 -5.35 10.27
CA ASP A 207 -37.35 -6.18 9.08
C ASP A 207 -35.87 -6.28 8.65
N LEU A 208 -35.15 -5.15 8.69
CA LEU A 208 -33.71 -5.12 8.41
C LEU A 208 -32.90 -5.90 9.44
N GLU A 209 -33.24 -5.81 10.72
CA GLU A 209 -32.62 -6.62 11.78
C GLU A 209 -32.89 -8.11 11.60
N GLY A 210 -34.12 -8.48 11.22
CA GLY A 210 -34.50 -9.85 10.85
C GLY A 210 -33.67 -10.38 9.68
N SER A 211 -33.53 -9.62 8.60
CA SER A 211 -32.70 -10.03 7.46
C SER A 211 -31.20 -10.11 7.81
N ASN A 212 -30.69 -9.20 8.66
CA ASN A 212 -29.30 -9.22 9.11
C ASN A 212 -28.99 -10.46 9.96
N THR A 213 -29.89 -10.81 10.87
CA THR A 213 -29.74 -12.02 11.70
C THR A 213 -29.83 -13.29 10.84
N ALA A 214 -30.73 -13.35 9.86
CA ALA A 214 -30.80 -14.45 8.90
C ALA A 214 -29.51 -14.59 8.06
N LEU A 215 -28.96 -13.48 7.55
CA LEU A 215 -27.69 -13.49 6.82
C LEU A 215 -26.51 -13.90 7.69
N LYS A 216 -26.45 -13.44 8.96
CA LYS A 216 -25.43 -13.90 9.92
C LYS A 216 -25.53 -15.39 10.19
N GLN A 217 -26.74 -15.90 10.38
CA GLN A 217 -26.97 -17.34 10.55
C GLN A 217 -26.57 -18.11 9.29
N GLN A 218 -26.88 -17.58 8.10
CA GLN A 218 -26.45 -18.16 6.83
C GLN A 218 -24.93 -18.19 6.72
N LEU A 219 -24.24 -17.09 7.04
CA LEU A 219 -22.77 -17.01 7.03
C LEU A 219 -22.14 -18.01 8.02
N MET A 220 -22.70 -18.14 9.22
CA MET A 220 -22.24 -19.07 10.25
C MET A 220 -22.58 -20.53 9.94
N SER A 221 -23.60 -20.78 9.12
CA SER A 221 -24.01 -22.13 8.68
C SER A 221 -23.45 -22.53 7.32
N VAL A 222 -22.66 -21.67 6.64
CA VAL A 222 -21.89 -22.12 5.47
C VAL A 222 -20.84 -23.14 5.96
N PRO A 223 -20.88 -24.39 5.49
CA PRO A 223 -19.98 -25.47 5.96
C PRO A 223 -18.51 -25.29 5.55
N ASN A 224 -18.15 -24.18 4.91
CA ASN A 224 -16.84 -23.94 4.30
C ASN A 224 -15.86 -23.21 5.26
N THR A 225 -16.23 -22.89 6.51
CA THR A 225 -15.27 -22.25 7.43
C THR A 225 -14.17 -23.21 7.88
N GLU A 226 -14.48 -24.50 8.05
CA GLU A 226 -13.49 -25.52 8.36
C GLU A 226 -12.64 -25.90 7.15
N GLU A 227 -13.23 -25.96 5.97
CA GLU A 227 -12.51 -26.21 4.70
C GLU A 227 -11.56 -25.06 4.39
N TRP A 228 -11.99 -23.80 4.54
CA TRP A 228 -11.10 -22.64 4.43
C TRP A 228 -9.99 -22.66 5.47
N ARG A 229 -10.30 -23.02 6.72
CA ARG A 229 -9.28 -23.12 7.77
C ARG A 229 -8.24 -24.19 7.43
N LYS A 230 -8.67 -25.36 6.96
CA LYS A 230 -7.76 -26.43 6.51
C LYS A 230 -6.93 -26.00 5.30
N ALA A 231 -7.53 -25.34 4.31
CA ALA A 231 -6.80 -24.82 3.15
C ALA A 231 -5.78 -23.75 3.56
N HIS A 232 -6.10 -22.92 4.55
CA HIS A 232 -5.18 -21.93 5.11
C HIS A 232 -4.02 -22.61 5.85
N GLU A 233 -4.30 -23.58 6.73
CA GLU A 233 -3.28 -24.37 7.43
C GLU A 233 -2.38 -25.15 6.45
N GLU A 234 -2.93 -25.66 5.34
CA GLU A 234 -2.15 -26.33 4.29
C GLU A 234 -1.21 -25.36 3.57
N LEU A 235 -1.67 -24.16 3.23
CA LEU A 235 -0.85 -23.11 2.63
C LEU A 235 0.28 -22.66 3.58
N ASP A 236 -0.01 -22.51 4.88
CA ASP A 236 1.00 -22.17 5.88
C ASP A 236 2.06 -23.27 6.01
N GLN A 237 1.65 -24.54 5.99
CA GLN A 237 2.59 -25.67 5.98
C GLN A 237 3.45 -25.70 4.70
N GLN A 238 2.88 -25.41 3.53
CA GLN A 238 3.63 -25.34 2.28
C GLN A 238 4.64 -24.18 2.31
N LEU A 239 4.27 -23.04 2.88
CA LEU A 239 5.14 -21.88 3.03
C LEU A 239 6.30 -22.18 3.99
N ALA A 240 6.02 -22.83 5.13
CA ALA A 240 7.06 -23.26 6.07
C ALA A 240 8.05 -24.25 5.44
N ARG A 241 7.57 -25.20 4.63
CA ARG A 241 8.44 -26.15 3.89
C ARG A 241 9.32 -25.42 2.88
N ALA A 242 8.75 -24.48 2.12
CA ALA A 242 9.50 -23.70 1.13
C ALA A 242 10.58 -22.83 1.78
N GLN A 243 10.32 -22.25 2.96
CA GLN A 243 11.30 -21.50 3.73
C GLN A 243 12.47 -22.40 4.17
N LEU A 244 12.18 -23.57 4.72
CA LEU A 244 13.22 -24.51 5.15
C LEU A 244 14.09 -25.01 3.97
N ASP A 245 13.47 -25.26 2.81
CA ASP A 245 14.20 -25.62 1.59
C ASP A 245 15.10 -24.48 1.10
N TYR A 246 14.63 -23.22 1.21
CA TYR A 246 15.44 -22.05 0.88
C TYR A 246 16.63 -21.91 1.83
N GLU A 247 16.41 -21.99 3.14
CA GLU A 247 17.47 -21.95 4.16
C GLU A 247 18.50 -23.06 3.96
N ARG A 248 18.06 -24.27 3.59
CA ARG A 248 18.96 -25.39 3.27
C ARG A 248 19.82 -25.08 2.06
N ARG A 249 19.23 -24.56 0.98
CA ARG A 249 19.97 -24.19 -0.25
C ARG A 249 20.94 -23.04 0.00
N GLU A 250 20.53 -22.04 0.76
CA GLU A 250 21.39 -20.92 1.15
C GLU A 250 22.56 -21.39 2.00
N SER A 251 22.32 -22.23 3.01
CA SER A 251 23.37 -22.84 3.83
C SER A 251 24.35 -23.66 2.99
N GLN A 252 23.85 -24.43 2.03
CA GLN A 252 24.69 -25.19 1.11
C GLN A 252 25.54 -24.29 0.21
N LEU A 253 24.96 -23.22 -0.33
CA LEU A 253 25.66 -22.26 -1.17
C LEU A 253 26.77 -21.53 -0.38
N VAL A 254 26.50 -21.13 0.86
CA VAL A 254 27.50 -20.52 1.75
C VAL A 254 28.65 -21.49 2.02
N LEU A 255 28.35 -22.77 2.27
CA LEU A 255 29.38 -23.79 2.44
C LEU A 255 30.22 -23.98 1.16
N GLN A 256 29.58 -24.03 -0.02
CA GLN A 256 30.27 -24.13 -1.31
C GLN A 256 31.19 -22.92 -1.55
N HIS A 257 30.68 -21.70 -1.41
CA HIS A 257 31.49 -20.49 -1.54
C HIS A 257 32.65 -20.47 -0.53
N SER A 258 32.43 -20.90 0.72
CA SER A 258 33.49 -20.97 1.71
C SER A 258 34.60 -21.95 1.33
N ALA A 259 34.24 -23.10 0.73
CA ALA A 259 35.18 -24.10 0.25
C ALA A 259 35.96 -23.59 -0.98
N GLU A 260 35.30 -22.91 -1.91
CA GLU A 260 35.94 -22.29 -3.08
C GLU A 260 36.93 -21.19 -2.68
N VAL A 261 36.55 -20.31 -1.73
CA VAL A 261 37.45 -19.28 -1.19
C VAL A 261 38.66 -19.91 -0.52
N GLN A 262 38.48 -21.00 0.24
CA GLN A 262 39.59 -21.74 0.84
C GLN A 262 40.49 -22.38 -0.23
N ALA A 263 39.91 -22.97 -1.27
CA ALA A 263 40.67 -23.57 -2.38
C ALA A 263 41.48 -22.52 -3.16
N LEU A 264 40.89 -21.36 -3.45
CA LEU A 264 41.56 -20.23 -4.08
C LEU A 264 42.70 -19.70 -3.20
N LYS A 265 42.46 -19.54 -1.89
CA LYS A 265 43.50 -19.14 -0.95
C LYS A 265 44.66 -20.13 -0.94
N ALA A 266 44.38 -21.43 -0.86
CA ALA A 266 45.41 -22.48 -0.91
C ALA A 266 46.14 -22.52 -2.26
N SER A 267 45.49 -22.16 -3.36
CA SER A 267 46.14 -22.03 -4.67
C SER A 267 47.08 -20.83 -4.73
N HIS A 268 46.61 -19.66 -4.26
CA HIS A 268 47.42 -18.45 -4.21
C HIS A 268 48.64 -18.62 -3.29
N GLU A 269 48.48 -19.25 -2.13
CA GLU A 269 49.60 -19.57 -1.22
C GLU A 269 50.65 -20.46 -1.90
N ARG A 270 50.23 -21.44 -2.71
CA ARG A 270 51.15 -22.28 -3.50
C ARG A 270 51.89 -21.49 -4.57
N GLU A 271 51.19 -20.63 -5.32
CA GLU A 271 51.79 -19.79 -6.35
C GLU A 271 52.82 -18.80 -5.75
N VAL A 272 52.51 -18.21 -4.59
CA VAL A 272 53.47 -17.36 -3.86
C VAL A 272 54.70 -18.14 -3.44
N GLN A 273 54.55 -19.38 -2.94
CA GLN A 273 55.68 -20.25 -2.60
C GLN A 273 56.51 -20.62 -3.82
N GLU A 274 55.88 -20.87 -4.96
CA GLU A 274 56.54 -21.15 -6.24
C GLU A 274 57.33 -19.94 -6.74
N MET A 275 56.74 -18.74 -6.76
CA MET A 275 57.45 -17.50 -7.11
C MET A 275 58.64 -17.24 -6.17
N GLN A 276 58.48 -17.48 -4.86
CA GLN A 276 59.59 -17.34 -3.90
C GLN A 276 60.73 -18.32 -4.20
N ARG A 277 60.39 -19.56 -4.55
CA ARG A 277 61.37 -20.57 -4.96
C ARG A 277 62.06 -20.18 -6.26
N GLU A 278 61.32 -19.73 -7.27
CA GLU A 278 61.88 -19.24 -8.54
C GLU A 278 62.81 -18.04 -8.34
N GLN A 279 62.43 -17.08 -7.47
CA GLN A 279 63.31 -15.96 -7.12
C GLN A 279 64.59 -16.44 -6.43
N GLN A 280 64.51 -17.40 -5.51
CA GLN A 280 65.68 -17.99 -4.87
C GLN A 280 66.58 -18.74 -5.87
N GLU A 281 65.98 -19.50 -6.80
CA GLU A 281 66.69 -20.20 -7.88
C GLU A 281 67.36 -19.22 -8.84
N ALA A 282 66.67 -18.15 -9.24
CA ALA A 282 67.20 -17.09 -10.10
C ALA A 282 68.39 -16.36 -9.44
N VAL A 283 68.30 -16.05 -8.15
CA VAL A 283 69.42 -15.51 -7.37
C VAL A 283 70.58 -16.50 -7.30
N ALA A 284 70.32 -17.78 -7.02
CA ALA A 284 71.34 -18.82 -6.99
C ALA A 284 72.00 -19.05 -8.37
N GLN A 285 71.25 -18.92 -9.46
CA GLN A 285 71.76 -18.98 -10.82
C GLN A 285 72.63 -17.75 -11.15
N ALA A 286 72.17 -16.54 -10.84
CA ALA A 286 72.94 -15.32 -11.02
C ALA A 286 74.27 -15.33 -10.24
N ILE A 287 74.27 -15.88 -9.02
CA ILE A 287 75.51 -16.10 -8.24
C ILE A 287 76.43 -17.11 -8.96
N ARG A 288 75.90 -18.22 -9.49
CA ARG A 288 76.71 -19.18 -10.25
C ARG A 288 77.27 -18.59 -11.56
N ASP A 289 76.47 -17.81 -12.26
CA ASP A 289 76.85 -17.18 -13.54
C ASP A 289 77.92 -16.09 -13.32
N THR A 290 77.81 -15.31 -12.24
CA THR A 290 78.84 -14.31 -11.87
C THR A 290 80.15 -14.97 -11.44
N LEU A 291 80.10 -16.07 -10.67
CA LEU A 291 81.29 -16.85 -10.32
C LEU A 291 81.94 -17.51 -11.56
N SER A 292 81.15 -18.02 -12.49
CA SER A 292 81.63 -18.65 -13.73
C SER A 292 82.18 -17.62 -14.73
N SER A 293 81.51 -16.47 -14.86
CA SER A 293 81.94 -15.36 -15.72
C SER A 293 83.19 -14.66 -15.18
N GLY A 294 83.31 -14.54 -13.85
CA GLY A 294 84.52 -14.05 -13.18
C GLY A 294 85.76 -14.91 -13.43
N ALA A 295 85.59 -16.20 -13.78
CA ALA A 295 86.69 -17.08 -14.17
C ALA A 295 87.09 -16.92 -15.66
N GLN A 296 86.17 -16.48 -16.54
CA GLN A 296 86.44 -16.30 -17.98
C GLN A 296 86.94 -14.89 -18.35
N THR A 297 86.64 -13.85 -17.57
CA THR A 297 87.18 -12.50 -17.79
C THR A 297 88.68 -12.38 -17.55
N LEU A 298 89.35 -13.42 -17.01
CA LEU A 298 90.81 -13.48 -16.98
C LEU A 298 91.46 -14.09 -18.25
N THR A 299 90.69 -14.57 -19.24
CA THR A 299 91.28 -15.29 -20.40
C THR A 299 90.77 -14.92 -21.79
N ARG A 300 89.90 -13.91 -21.99
CA ARG A 300 89.40 -13.59 -23.34
C ARG A 300 89.29 -12.09 -23.66
N ASN A 301 90.44 -11.44 -23.77
CA ASN A 301 90.60 -10.29 -24.64
C ASN A 301 90.67 -10.78 -26.10
N GLY A 302 89.64 -10.55 -26.91
CA GLY A 302 89.76 -10.70 -28.36
C GLY A 302 88.48 -11.01 -29.13
N ALA A 303 88.10 -10.06 -29.98
CA ALA A 303 87.23 -10.13 -31.15
C ALA A 303 85.73 -9.81 -30.98
N CYS A 304 85.38 -8.61 -31.48
CA CYS A 304 84.05 -8.13 -31.83
C CYS A 304 83.41 -8.95 -32.95
N SER A 305 82.08 -9.06 -32.93
CA SER A 305 81.27 -9.23 -34.15
C SER A 305 79.90 -8.57 -33.98
N SER A 306 79.69 -7.55 -34.79
CA SER A 306 78.43 -6.85 -35.03
C SER A 306 77.50 -7.73 -35.86
N GLY A 307 76.21 -7.74 -35.54
CA GLY A 307 75.18 -8.45 -36.29
C GLY A 307 73.80 -7.87 -35.97
N GLU A 308 73.43 -6.85 -36.72
CA GLU A 308 72.08 -6.28 -36.82
C GLU A 308 71.06 -7.36 -37.17
N ARG A 309 69.92 -7.39 -36.47
CA ARG A 309 68.73 -8.13 -36.90
C ARG A 309 67.49 -7.27 -36.74
N GLU A 310 67.04 -6.85 -37.90
CA GLU A 310 65.80 -6.17 -38.26
C GLU A 310 64.58 -6.98 -37.77
N VAL A 311 63.74 -6.39 -36.91
CA VAL A 311 62.50 -6.99 -36.39
C VAL A 311 61.31 -6.25 -36.97
N ALA A 312 60.45 -7.02 -37.63
CA ALA A 312 59.27 -6.59 -38.37
C ALA A 312 58.25 -5.83 -37.51
N ALA A 313 57.84 -4.67 -38.02
CA ALA A 313 56.74 -3.86 -37.51
C ALA A 313 55.41 -4.37 -38.08
N GLY A 314 54.58 -5.02 -37.25
CA GLY A 314 53.22 -5.37 -37.63
C GLY A 314 52.52 -6.07 -36.48
N ASP A 315 51.80 -5.31 -35.65
CA ASP A 315 50.59 -5.72 -34.87
C ASP A 315 50.27 -4.85 -33.63
N THR A 316 50.80 -3.63 -33.51
CA THR A 316 50.45 -2.72 -32.40
C THR A 316 49.11 -1.97 -32.54
N ARG A 317 48.30 -2.24 -33.57
CA ARG A 317 47.11 -1.41 -33.87
C ARG A 317 45.80 -1.89 -33.23
N ARG A 318 45.76 -3.08 -32.60
CA ARG A 318 44.52 -3.63 -32.01
C ARG A 318 44.29 -3.25 -30.54
N CYS A 319 45.33 -2.91 -29.79
CA CYS A 319 45.17 -2.55 -28.36
C CYS A 319 44.64 -1.14 -28.11
N ARG A 320 44.68 -0.22 -29.09
CA ARG A 320 44.31 1.19 -28.86
C ARG A 320 42.81 1.46 -28.80
N GLY A 321 41.99 0.60 -29.43
CA GLY A 321 40.54 0.81 -29.49
C GLY A 321 39.82 0.41 -28.20
N ASP A 322 40.34 -0.59 -27.49
CA ASP A 322 39.74 -1.10 -26.26
C ASP A 322 40.01 -0.13 -25.08
N ASP A 323 41.17 0.51 -25.07
CA ASP A 323 41.50 1.58 -24.10
C ASP A 323 40.57 2.80 -24.25
N ASP A 324 40.24 3.19 -25.48
CA ASP A 324 39.31 4.31 -25.73
C ASP A 324 37.87 3.97 -25.28
N ALA A 325 37.43 2.73 -25.46
CA ALA A 325 36.12 2.26 -25.00
C ALA A 325 36.05 2.22 -23.45
N TYR A 326 37.12 1.75 -22.79
CA TYR A 326 37.22 1.76 -21.34
C TYR A 326 37.22 3.19 -20.76
N MET A 327 37.95 4.12 -21.39
CA MET A 327 37.97 5.52 -20.98
C MET A 327 36.66 6.27 -21.24
N ASN A 328 35.83 5.82 -22.20
CA ASN A 328 34.46 6.33 -22.37
C ASN A 328 33.54 5.80 -21.26
N LEU A 329 33.63 4.50 -20.93
CA LEU A 329 32.83 3.89 -19.87
C LEU A 329 33.12 4.51 -18.49
N LEU A 330 34.38 4.80 -18.18
CA LEU A 330 34.78 5.52 -16.97
C LEU A 330 34.14 6.92 -16.89
N ARG A 331 34.13 7.65 -18.01
CA ARG A 331 33.49 8.98 -18.07
C ARG A 331 31.97 8.90 -17.91
N ASP A 332 31.33 7.89 -18.47
CA ASP A 332 29.89 7.66 -18.30
C ASP A 332 29.55 7.30 -16.83
N TYR A 333 30.44 6.54 -16.16
CA TYR A 333 30.27 6.20 -14.74
C TYR A 333 30.41 7.44 -13.84
N GLU A 334 31.42 8.28 -14.08
CA GLU A 334 31.58 9.56 -13.37
C GLU A 334 30.38 10.50 -13.62
N ALA A 335 29.87 10.57 -14.85
CA ALA A 335 28.67 11.35 -15.16
C ALA A 335 27.44 10.83 -14.42
N LEU A 336 27.27 9.52 -14.31
CA LEU A 336 26.18 8.92 -13.54
C LEU A 336 26.32 9.16 -12.03
N GLU A 337 27.54 9.10 -11.50
CA GLU A 337 27.82 9.37 -10.08
C GLU A 337 27.52 10.82 -9.71
N THR A 338 27.91 11.78 -10.55
CA THR A 338 27.57 13.20 -10.36
C THR A 338 26.06 13.44 -10.44
N GLN A 339 25.35 12.75 -11.34
CA GLN A 339 23.89 12.83 -11.42
C GLN A 339 23.21 12.25 -10.17
N CYS A 340 23.69 11.10 -9.67
CA CYS A 340 23.20 10.51 -8.42
C CYS A 340 23.43 11.45 -7.23
N ALA A 341 24.60 12.08 -7.14
CA ALA A 341 24.92 13.05 -6.11
C ALA A 341 23.99 14.29 -6.16
N ALA A 342 23.67 14.79 -7.36
CA ALA A 342 22.74 15.89 -7.54
C ALA A 342 21.32 15.54 -7.07
N VAL A 343 20.80 14.37 -7.45
CA VAL A 343 19.47 13.90 -7.04
C VAL A 343 19.39 13.68 -5.52
N MET A 344 20.44 13.14 -4.89
CA MET A 344 20.49 13.02 -3.43
C MET A 344 20.44 14.39 -2.74
N LYS A 345 21.15 15.38 -3.28
CA LYS A 345 21.12 16.75 -2.75
C LYS A 345 19.74 17.38 -2.87
N GLU A 346 19.03 17.18 -3.98
CA GLU A 346 17.64 17.65 -4.14
C GLU A 346 16.69 16.99 -3.13
N ARG A 347 16.79 15.66 -2.96
CA ARG A 347 16.03 14.95 -1.92
C ARG A 347 16.28 15.56 -0.55
N ASP A 348 17.53 15.80 -0.18
CA ASP A 348 17.88 16.33 1.13
C ASP A 348 17.37 17.75 1.33
N THR A 349 17.36 18.58 0.28
CA THR A 349 16.72 19.91 0.34
C THR A 349 15.20 19.82 0.54
N MET A 350 14.51 18.88 -0.12
CA MET A 350 13.07 18.68 0.09
C MET A 350 12.75 18.17 1.50
N VAL A 351 13.56 17.26 2.04
CA VAL A 351 13.41 16.77 3.42
C VAL A 351 13.63 17.91 4.41
N ALA A 352 14.65 18.75 4.20
CA ALA A 352 14.88 19.92 5.03
C ALA A 352 13.69 20.89 4.99
N GLN A 353 13.14 21.18 3.81
CA GLN A 353 11.95 22.02 3.63
C GLN A 353 10.73 21.47 4.38
N GLN A 354 10.46 20.17 4.27
CA GLN A 354 9.37 19.52 5.02
C GLN A 354 9.57 19.63 6.54
N GLN A 355 10.79 19.45 7.03
CA GLN A 355 11.09 19.58 8.46
C GLN A 355 10.90 21.02 8.96
N THR A 356 11.29 22.04 8.19
CA THR A 356 11.01 23.44 8.51
C THR A 356 9.51 23.72 8.58
N PHE A 357 8.73 23.25 7.62
CA PHE A 357 7.27 23.44 7.63
C PHE A 357 6.60 22.77 8.83
N LEU A 358 7.02 21.56 9.19
CA LEU A 358 6.52 20.87 10.38
C LEU A 358 6.89 21.61 11.67
N ARG A 359 8.05 22.28 11.71
CA ARG A 359 8.47 23.11 12.84
C ARG A 359 7.60 24.36 12.95
N GLU A 360 7.38 25.07 11.84
CA GLU A 360 6.50 26.25 11.80
C GLU A 360 5.07 25.92 12.23
N LEU A 361 4.52 24.78 11.79
CA LEU A 361 3.21 24.31 12.25
C LEU A 361 3.19 24.02 13.75
N ARG A 362 4.27 23.45 14.29
CA ARG A 362 4.39 23.19 15.73
C ARG A 362 4.44 24.50 16.51
N ASP A 363 5.21 25.48 16.04
CA ASP A 363 5.36 26.77 16.69
C ASP A 363 4.04 27.56 16.67
N LEU A 364 3.31 27.53 15.54
CA LEU A 364 1.94 28.07 15.43
C LEU A 364 0.99 27.45 16.45
N LEU A 365 1.02 26.12 16.60
CA LEU A 365 0.18 25.42 17.58
C LEU A 365 0.55 25.78 19.03
N HIS A 366 1.84 25.95 19.34
CA HIS A 366 2.29 26.35 20.68
C HIS A 366 1.93 27.81 20.99
N CYS A 367 1.93 28.70 20.01
CA CYS A 367 1.45 30.08 20.19
C CYS A 367 -0.07 30.17 20.46
N THR A 368 -0.86 29.22 19.93
CA THR A 368 -2.32 29.17 20.19
C THR A 368 -2.70 28.48 21.51
N ALA A 369 -1.80 27.68 22.08
CA ALA A 369 -1.97 27.10 23.41
C ALA A 369 -1.55 28.13 24.46
N GLY A 370 -2.44 29.10 24.73
CA GLY A 370 -2.25 30.09 25.80
C GLY A 370 -1.97 29.43 27.17
N PRO A 371 -1.38 30.16 28.13
CA PRO A 371 -0.96 29.63 29.42
C PRO A 371 -2.11 28.88 30.09
N ARG A 372 -1.91 27.59 30.33
CA ARG A 372 -2.84 26.73 31.03
C ARG A 372 -3.16 27.38 32.39
N PRO A 373 -4.44 27.66 32.73
CA PRO A 373 -4.79 28.23 34.01
C PRO A 373 -4.27 27.31 35.11
N VAL A 374 -3.44 27.87 36.00
CA VAL A 374 -2.97 27.18 37.19
C VAL A 374 -4.21 26.74 37.97
N PRO A 375 -4.37 25.44 38.30
CA PRO A 375 -5.49 24.99 39.09
C PRO A 375 -5.43 25.69 40.45
N ALA A 376 -6.48 26.46 40.74
CA ALA A 376 -6.66 27.10 42.02
C ALA A 376 -6.72 26.01 43.09
N THR A 377 -5.68 25.96 43.92
CA THR A 377 -5.70 25.22 45.19
C THR A 377 -6.45 26.10 46.18
N ASP A 378 -7.68 25.71 46.51
CA ASP A 378 -8.50 26.33 47.54
C ASP A 378 -7.81 26.28 48.91
N GLY A 379 -7.86 27.40 49.64
CA GLY A 379 -7.24 27.50 50.96
C GLY A 379 -7.34 28.84 51.70
N SER A 380 -8.56 29.39 51.86
CA SER A 380 -8.99 30.28 52.96
C SER A 380 -8.68 31.79 52.94
N PRO A 381 -9.52 32.65 53.59
CA PRO A 381 -9.58 34.10 53.37
C PRO A 381 -8.92 34.92 54.49
N ALA A 382 -8.26 36.04 54.16
CA ALA A 382 -8.05 37.14 55.09
C ALA A 382 -7.72 38.47 54.37
N ILE A 383 -8.71 39.35 54.38
CA ILE A 383 -8.71 40.81 54.57
C ILE A 383 -7.40 41.62 54.29
N THR A 384 -7.63 42.71 53.55
CA THR A 384 -7.07 44.08 53.68
C THR A 384 -5.90 44.51 52.79
N SER A 385 -6.19 45.58 52.05
CA SER A 385 -5.40 46.82 51.92
C SER A 385 -4.60 47.04 50.62
N MET A 386 -5.17 47.93 49.82
CA MET A 386 -4.53 49.09 49.15
C MET A 386 -3.13 48.93 48.58
N ALA A 387 -3.03 48.97 47.25
CA ALA A 387 -2.12 49.88 46.56
C ALA A 387 -2.51 50.00 45.08
N THR A 388 -2.88 51.22 44.72
CA THR A 388 -2.90 51.79 43.38
C THR A 388 -1.69 51.39 42.55
N LYS A 389 -1.90 50.74 41.41
CA LYS A 389 -1.05 50.94 40.23
C LYS A 389 -1.83 50.66 38.96
N GLU A 390 -2.13 51.74 38.27
CA GLU A 390 -2.66 51.78 36.92
C GLU A 390 -1.82 50.88 36.01
N ILE A 391 -2.45 49.85 35.46
CA ILE A 391 -1.99 49.15 34.27
C ILE A 391 -3.16 49.23 33.29
N PRO A 392 -2.95 49.76 32.08
CA PRO A 392 -4.03 50.19 31.21
C PRO A 392 -4.90 49.01 30.82
N ALA A 393 -6.20 49.26 30.92
CA ALA A 393 -7.26 48.41 30.42
C ALA A 393 -7.05 48.08 28.94
N SER A 394 -7.54 46.90 28.57
CA SER A 394 -8.17 46.70 27.26
C SER A 394 -7.22 46.81 26.04
N VAL A 395 -6.33 45.83 25.88
CA VAL A 395 -5.99 45.37 24.53
C VAL A 395 -6.79 44.09 24.31
N GLY A 396 -7.83 44.25 23.49
CA GLY A 396 -8.89 43.29 23.26
C GLY A 396 -8.40 41.96 22.72
N TRP A 397 -8.94 40.90 23.28
CA TRP A 397 -9.00 39.55 22.70
C TRP A 397 -9.97 39.47 21.51
N ASP A 398 -10.48 40.61 21.05
CA ASP A 398 -11.34 40.73 19.86
C ASP A 398 -10.57 40.56 18.53
N SER A 399 -9.25 40.37 18.59
CA SER A 399 -8.45 39.93 17.43
C SER A 399 -8.58 38.41 17.15
N LEU A 400 -9.66 37.77 17.61
CA LEU A 400 -10.13 36.49 17.07
C LEU A 400 -10.94 36.66 15.76
N ALA A 401 -11.01 37.90 15.24
CA ALA A 401 -11.62 38.23 13.96
C ALA A 401 -10.92 37.58 12.75
N ASP A 402 -9.68 37.11 12.90
CA ASP A 402 -8.98 36.32 11.87
C ASP A 402 -9.38 34.84 11.85
N SER A 403 -10.63 34.53 12.22
CA SER A 403 -11.29 33.28 11.83
C SER A 403 -11.32 33.08 10.31
N SER A 404 -11.21 34.17 9.53
CA SER A 404 -10.90 34.16 8.10
C SER A 404 -9.54 33.52 7.81
N SER A 405 -8.48 33.93 8.52
CA SER A 405 -7.12 33.40 8.37
C SER A 405 -7.03 31.89 8.63
N LEU A 406 -7.71 31.37 9.66
CA LEU A 406 -7.75 29.93 9.91
C LEU A 406 -8.52 29.17 8.83
N LYS A 407 -9.67 29.72 8.38
CA LYS A 407 -10.43 29.14 7.26
C LYS A 407 -9.65 29.22 5.95
N ASP A 408 -8.84 30.25 5.76
CA ASP A 408 -7.98 30.44 4.60
C ASP A 408 -6.79 29.48 4.62
N ALA A 409 -6.17 29.27 5.79
CA ALA A 409 -5.15 28.24 5.98
C ALA A 409 -5.71 26.83 5.74
N ALA A 410 -6.92 26.53 6.25
CA ALA A 410 -7.59 25.26 5.99
C ALA A 410 -7.92 25.06 4.51
N ARG A 411 -8.41 26.12 3.83
CA ARG A 411 -8.62 26.12 2.37
C ARG A 411 -7.32 25.89 1.61
N HIS A 412 -6.23 26.55 2.02
CA HIS A 412 -4.94 26.43 1.36
C HIS A 412 -4.32 25.03 1.55
N ILE A 413 -4.45 24.43 2.73
CA ILE A 413 -4.06 23.03 2.98
C ILE A 413 -4.88 22.06 2.13
N GLN A 414 -6.20 22.28 2.02
CA GLN A 414 -7.07 21.48 1.17
C GLN A 414 -6.66 21.60 -0.31
N GLU A 415 -6.34 22.81 -0.76
CA GLU A 415 -5.88 23.08 -2.13
C GLU A 415 -4.52 22.42 -2.41
N GLN A 416 -3.57 22.50 -1.47
CA GLN A 416 -2.28 21.80 -1.54
C GLN A 416 -2.46 20.28 -1.65
N ARG A 417 -3.37 19.70 -0.85
CA ARG A 417 -3.70 18.26 -0.92
C ARG A 417 -4.31 17.86 -2.27
N LEU A 418 -5.18 18.69 -2.83
CA LEU A 418 -5.76 18.48 -4.16
C LEU A 418 -4.69 18.61 -5.27
N ARG A 419 -3.76 19.57 -5.16
CA ARG A 419 -2.63 19.69 -6.09
C ARG A 419 -1.70 18.48 -6.01
N PHE A 420 -1.40 18.01 -4.81
CA PHE A 420 -0.55 16.83 -4.62
C PHE A 420 -1.17 15.57 -5.22
N THR A 421 -2.46 15.32 -4.95
CA THR A 421 -3.19 14.17 -5.55
C THR A 421 -3.24 14.27 -7.07
N ARG A 422 -3.47 15.46 -7.63
CA ARG A 422 -3.41 15.67 -9.08
C ARG A 422 -2.02 15.37 -9.67
N LEU A 423 -0.94 15.87 -9.05
CA LEU A 423 0.43 15.60 -9.49
C LEU A 423 0.79 14.12 -9.37
N HIS A 424 0.30 13.44 -8.33
CA HIS A 424 0.45 12.00 -8.17
C HIS A 424 -0.26 11.23 -9.29
N ASP A 425 -1.48 11.62 -9.64
CA ASP A 425 -2.21 11.01 -10.77
C ASP A 425 -1.54 11.29 -12.13
N GLU A 426 -0.94 12.45 -12.31
CA GLU A 426 -0.15 12.81 -13.50
C GLU A 426 1.15 11.99 -13.58
N LEU A 427 1.84 11.77 -12.45
CA LEU A 427 3.01 10.88 -12.36
C LEU A 427 2.64 9.42 -12.70
N ILE A 428 1.55 8.90 -12.14
CA ILE A 428 1.07 7.54 -12.45
C ILE A 428 0.69 7.43 -13.92
N ARG A 429 0.03 8.46 -14.50
CA ARG A 429 -0.31 8.48 -15.92
C ARG A 429 0.93 8.47 -16.81
N THR A 430 1.89 9.34 -16.54
CA THR A 430 3.16 9.38 -17.30
C THR A 430 3.95 8.09 -17.16
N GLN A 431 3.98 7.47 -15.98
CA GLN A 431 4.59 6.16 -15.78
C GLN A 431 3.89 5.06 -16.61
N HIS A 432 2.56 5.02 -16.62
CA HIS A 432 1.81 4.09 -17.46
C HIS A 432 2.04 4.33 -18.95
N GLU A 433 2.11 5.59 -19.36
CA GLU A 433 2.41 5.98 -20.74
C GLU A 433 3.83 5.58 -21.13
N LEU A 434 4.81 5.72 -20.23
CA LEU A 434 6.18 5.25 -20.43
C LEU A 434 6.24 3.72 -20.52
N ILE A 435 5.48 3.01 -19.68
CA ILE A 435 5.34 1.54 -19.77
C ILE A 435 4.68 1.15 -21.10
N ARG A 436 3.65 1.86 -21.54
CA ARG A 436 2.99 1.62 -22.84
C ARG A 436 3.94 1.92 -23.99
N LEU A 437 4.66 3.03 -23.97
CA LEU A 437 5.66 3.37 -24.97
C LEU A 437 6.81 2.38 -24.96
N ARG A 438 7.22 1.85 -23.80
CA ARG A 438 8.22 0.78 -23.70
C ARG A 438 7.70 -0.53 -24.31
N ARG A 439 6.41 -0.84 -24.11
CA ARG A 439 5.72 -1.98 -24.72
C ARG A 439 5.43 -1.82 -26.22
N LEU A 440 5.23 -0.59 -26.70
CA LEU A 440 5.00 -0.28 -28.12
C LEU A 440 6.31 -0.11 -28.90
N ARG A 441 7.36 0.38 -28.24
CA ARG A 441 8.73 0.46 -28.78
C ARG A 441 9.43 -0.88 -28.73
N SER A 442 9.02 -1.78 -27.83
CA SER A 442 9.19 -3.22 -28.03
C SER A 442 8.13 -3.71 -29.01
N ALA A 443 8.31 -3.44 -30.31
CA ALA A 443 7.77 -4.35 -31.31
C ALA A 443 8.17 -5.77 -30.85
N PRO A 444 7.24 -6.74 -30.78
CA PRO A 444 7.51 -8.01 -30.14
C PRO A 444 8.67 -8.68 -30.89
N PRO A 445 9.83 -8.94 -30.26
CA PRO A 445 10.66 -10.00 -30.78
C PRO A 445 9.91 -11.29 -30.45
N GLU A 446 9.23 -11.87 -31.44
CA GLU A 446 8.72 -13.23 -31.34
C GLU A 446 9.86 -14.28 -31.16
N GLU A 447 11.14 -13.90 -31.09
CA GLU A 447 12.24 -14.81 -31.42
C GLU A 447 13.32 -15.00 -30.35
N GLY A 448 13.03 -14.80 -29.07
CA GLY A 448 14.01 -15.17 -28.03
C GLY A 448 13.93 -16.65 -27.68
N LEU A 449 13.03 -16.95 -26.74
CA LEU A 449 12.95 -18.28 -26.15
C LEU A 449 12.20 -19.28 -27.04
N GLY A 450 11.12 -18.85 -27.67
CA GLY A 450 10.29 -19.68 -28.53
C GLY A 450 11.03 -20.11 -29.80
N ALA A 451 11.65 -19.16 -30.51
CA ALA A 451 12.38 -19.46 -31.74
C ALA A 451 13.64 -20.30 -31.47
N GLN A 452 14.38 -20.06 -30.39
CA GLN A 452 15.56 -20.86 -30.06
C GLN A 452 15.19 -22.28 -29.63
N GLN A 453 14.11 -22.45 -28.84
CA GLN A 453 13.58 -23.77 -28.51
C GLN A 453 13.03 -24.50 -29.74
N LEU A 454 12.35 -23.78 -30.64
CA LEU A 454 11.85 -24.36 -31.89
C LEU A 454 13.01 -24.74 -32.82
N GLN A 455 14.07 -23.94 -32.89
CA GLN A 455 15.29 -24.20 -33.66
C GLN A 455 16.05 -25.41 -33.11
N TYR A 456 16.15 -25.54 -31.78
CA TYR A 456 16.73 -26.71 -31.13
C TYR A 456 15.89 -27.96 -31.38
N LEU A 457 14.57 -27.86 -31.26
CA LEU A 457 13.69 -28.99 -31.53
C LEU A 457 13.77 -29.41 -33.01
N ARG A 458 13.85 -28.44 -33.94
CA ARG A 458 14.10 -28.70 -35.36
C ARG A 458 15.41 -29.44 -35.58
N SER A 459 16.52 -29.00 -35.00
CA SER A 459 17.83 -29.63 -35.21
C SER A 459 17.86 -31.06 -34.66
N VAL A 460 17.30 -31.29 -33.47
CA VAL A 460 17.18 -32.63 -32.87
C VAL A 460 16.33 -33.55 -33.74
N VAL A 461 15.20 -33.06 -34.23
CA VAL A 461 14.32 -33.86 -35.10
C VAL A 461 14.98 -34.16 -36.44
N VAL A 462 15.67 -33.20 -37.06
CA VAL A 462 16.45 -33.45 -38.29
C VAL A 462 17.53 -34.50 -38.04
N GLN A 463 18.26 -34.42 -36.93
CA GLN A 463 19.30 -35.37 -36.57
C GLN A 463 18.74 -36.78 -36.30
N LEU A 464 17.58 -36.88 -35.66
CA LEU A 464 16.85 -38.15 -35.48
C LEU A 464 16.40 -38.72 -36.83
N LEU A 465 15.83 -37.90 -37.72
CA LEU A 465 15.40 -38.34 -39.04
C LEU A 465 16.59 -38.77 -39.92
N CYS A 466 17.75 -38.11 -39.79
CA CYS A 466 18.98 -38.48 -40.50
C CYS A 466 19.64 -39.76 -39.95
N SER A 467 19.44 -40.08 -38.66
CA SER A 467 20.02 -41.28 -38.02
C SER A 467 19.12 -42.52 -38.13
N LEU A 468 17.81 -42.33 -38.38
CA LEU A 468 16.88 -43.42 -38.65
C LEU A 468 17.07 -43.95 -40.07
N SER A 469 17.49 -45.21 -40.18
CA SER A 469 17.63 -45.91 -41.46
C SER A 469 16.30 -46.36 -42.10
N ASP A 470 15.18 -46.25 -41.38
CA ASP A 470 13.86 -46.65 -41.89
C ASP A 470 13.17 -45.52 -42.68
N LEU A 471 13.33 -45.58 -44.00
CA LEU A 471 12.75 -44.65 -44.97
C LEU A 471 11.22 -44.60 -44.94
N ARG A 472 10.53 -45.66 -44.48
CA ARG A 472 9.06 -45.69 -44.43
C ARG A 472 8.55 -44.82 -43.28
N VAL A 473 9.27 -44.80 -42.17
CA VAL A 473 8.97 -43.98 -40.98
C VAL A 473 9.23 -42.52 -41.28
N VAL A 474 10.39 -42.19 -41.88
CA VAL A 474 10.74 -40.81 -42.28
C VAL A 474 9.71 -40.26 -43.27
N ARG A 475 9.32 -41.02 -44.31
CA ARG A 475 8.30 -40.57 -45.29
C ARG A 475 6.93 -40.28 -44.68
N ARG A 476 6.53 -41.00 -43.62
CA ARG A 476 5.23 -40.79 -42.95
C ARG A 476 5.28 -39.64 -41.94
N LEU A 477 6.42 -39.44 -41.28
CA LEU A 477 6.59 -38.40 -40.25
C LEU A 477 6.91 -37.02 -40.81
N LEU A 478 7.64 -36.94 -41.94
CA LEU A 478 8.13 -35.68 -42.49
C LEU A 478 7.00 -34.67 -42.81
N PRO A 479 5.85 -35.05 -43.40
CA PRO A 479 4.75 -34.11 -43.65
C PRO A 479 4.14 -33.56 -42.35
N VAL A 480 3.96 -34.42 -41.34
CA VAL A 480 3.38 -34.05 -40.04
C VAL A 480 4.34 -33.11 -39.30
N LEU A 481 5.62 -33.47 -39.22
CA LEU A 481 6.64 -32.65 -38.58
C LEU A 481 6.88 -31.33 -39.34
N GLY A 482 6.75 -31.34 -40.68
CA GLY A 482 6.80 -30.13 -41.51
C GLY A 482 5.71 -29.13 -41.16
N THR A 483 4.48 -29.60 -40.93
CA THR A 483 3.37 -28.72 -40.51
C THR A 483 3.54 -28.17 -39.09
N LEU A 484 4.08 -28.97 -38.17
CA LEU A 484 4.23 -28.58 -36.76
C LEU A 484 5.46 -27.70 -36.50
N LEU A 485 6.57 -27.99 -37.18
CA LEU A 485 7.85 -27.34 -36.92
C LEU A 485 8.25 -26.35 -38.00
N LYS A 486 7.58 -26.28 -39.16
CA LYS A 486 7.94 -25.40 -40.29
C LYS A 486 9.43 -25.53 -40.66
N PHE A 487 9.84 -26.71 -41.16
CA PHE A 487 11.22 -26.94 -41.58
C PHE A 487 11.66 -25.96 -42.67
N THR A 488 12.93 -25.55 -42.62
CA THR A 488 13.54 -24.75 -43.68
C THR A 488 14.00 -25.65 -44.84
N ASP A 489 14.19 -25.07 -46.03
CA ASP A 489 14.71 -25.82 -47.18
C ASP A 489 16.09 -26.44 -46.91
N ALA A 490 16.88 -25.84 -46.02
CA ALA A 490 18.18 -26.38 -45.60
C ALA A 490 18.03 -27.67 -44.78
N ASP A 491 17.02 -27.74 -43.90
CA ASP A 491 16.68 -28.92 -43.11
C ASP A 491 16.23 -30.06 -44.02
N LEU A 492 15.33 -29.76 -44.97
CA LEU A 492 14.82 -30.73 -45.94
C LEU A 492 15.94 -31.28 -46.83
N LYS A 493 16.88 -30.44 -47.27
CA LYS A 493 18.07 -30.88 -48.02
C LYS A 493 18.99 -31.78 -47.19
N SER A 494 19.12 -31.50 -45.90
CA SER A 494 19.94 -32.31 -44.99
C SER A 494 19.35 -33.71 -44.79
N VAL A 495 18.03 -33.79 -44.58
CA VAL A 495 17.31 -35.08 -44.51
C VAL A 495 17.38 -35.82 -45.85
N ALA A 496 17.18 -35.13 -46.97
CA ALA A 496 17.25 -35.75 -48.30
C ALA A 496 18.65 -36.30 -48.63
N LYS A 497 19.72 -35.63 -48.19
CA LYS A 497 21.11 -36.10 -48.37
C LYS A 497 21.46 -37.31 -47.49
N ALA A 498 20.84 -37.42 -46.31
CA ALA A 498 21.06 -38.54 -45.40
C ALA A 498 20.31 -39.81 -45.84
N ILE A 499 19.26 -39.68 -46.65
CA ILE A 499 18.54 -40.80 -47.24
C ILE A 499 19.41 -41.42 -48.35
N PRO A 500 19.93 -42.65 -48.17
CA PRO A 500 20.73 -43.28 -49.21
C PRO A 500 19.86 -43.46 -50.47
N HIS A 501 20.36 -42.94 -51.60
CA HIS A 501 19.74 -43.04 -52.93
C HIS A 501 19.64 -44.47 -53.48
N ASP A 502 19.97 -45.48 -52.67
CA ASP A 502 20.06 -46.90 -53.06
C ASP A 502 18.72 -47.59 -53.31
N LEU A 503 17.60 -46.87 -53.14
CA LEU A 503 16.32 -47.28 -53.70
C LEU A 503 16.03 -46.42 -54.92
N GLY A 504 16.76 -46.71 -55.99
CA GLY A 504 16.38 -46.31 -57.32
C GLY A 504 14.90 -46.61 -57.58
N THR A 505 14.27 -45.69 -58.31
CA THR A 505 12.94 -45.82 -58.95
C THR A 505 11.69 -45.81 -58.07
N ARG A 506 11.21 -44.59 -57.77
CA ARG A 506 9.84 -44.08 -58.04
C ARG A 506 9.53 -42.93 -57.06
N TRP A 507 10.08 -41.75 -57.32
CA TRP A 507 9.40 -40.51 -56.94
C TRP A 507 8.66 -40.04 -58.18
N GLY A 508 7.48 -40.61 -58.41
CA GLY A 508 6.56 -40.13 -59.43
C GLY A 508 6.09 -38.75 -59.02
N THR A 509 6.51 -37.74 -59.78
CA THR A 509 5.90 -36.42 -59.81
C THR A 509 4.50 -36.57 -60.40
N ASP A 510 3.51 -36.89 -59.57
CA ASP A 510 2.11 -36.66 -59.92
C ASP A 510 1.80 -35.20 -59.61
N ASP A 511 1.84 -34.38 -60.66
CA ASP A 511 1.30 -33.03 -60.68
C ASP A 511 -0.22 -33.06 -60.40
N PRO A 512 -0.73 -32.34 -59.38
CA PRO A 512 -2.15 -32.04 -59.31
C PRO A 512 -2.43 -30.73 -60.07
N LYS A 513 -3.36 -30.81 -61.03
CA LYS A 513 -4.13 -29.65 -61.48
C LYS A 513 -5.11 -29.20 -60.41
#